data_AF-A0A3A4QTC9-F1
#
_entry.id   AF-A0A3A4QTC9-F1
#
_cell.length_a   1.000
_cell.length_b   1.000
_cell.length_c   1.000
_cell.angle_alpha   90.00
_cell.angle_beta   90.00
_cell.angle_gamma   90.00
#
_symmetry.space_group_name_H-M   'P 1'
#
loop_
_entity.id
_entity.type
_entity.pdbx_description
1 polymer ?
#
loop_
_entity_poly.entity_id
_entity_poly.type
_entity_poly.pdbx_seq_one_letter_code
_entity_poly.pdbx_strand_id
1 'polypeptide(L)' 'METTSVSGEIKKETDLAILFFDGEKEVWIPKSQIESRVNYSDSVEIEIPAWLAEEKELV' A
#
# COMPACT_ATOMS: atom_id res chain seq x y z
N MET A 1 16.37 5.38 4.42
CA MET A 1 15.60 4.23 3.91
C MET A 1 14.85 4.75 2.71
N GLU A 2 14.89 4.06 1.58
CA GLU A 2 14.14 4.48 0.39
C GLU A 2 12.70 4.00 0.53
N THR A 3 11.76 4.95 0.53
CA THR A 3 10.32 4.69 0.52
C THR A 3 9.79 5.01 -0.87
N THR A 4 8.74 4.31 -1.27
CA THR A 4 7.98 4.63 -2.47
C THR A 4 6.52 4.86 -2.09
N SER A 5 5.90 5.84 -2.74
CA SER A 5 4.48 6.14 -2.60
C SER A 5 3.70 5.38 -3.66
N VAL A 6 2.70 4.62 -3.23
CA VAL A 6 1.84 3.82 -4.10
C VAL A 6 0.39 4.28 -3.90
N SER A 7 -0.31 4.56 -4.99
CA SER A 7 -1.68 5.11 -4.97
C SER A 7 -2.68 4.09 -5.52
N GLY A 8 -3.76 3.85 -4.78
CA GLY A 8 -4.70 2.79 -5.12
C GLY A 8 -5.95 2.83 -4.25
N GLU A 9 -6.54 1.67 -3.98
CA GLU A 9 -7.75 1.53 -3.19
C GLU A 9 -7.59 0.47 -2.09
N ILE A 10 -8.16 0.68 -0.91
CA ILE A 10 -8.23 -0.37 0.11
C ILE A 10 -9.52 -1.16 -0.10
N LYS A 11 -9.38 -2.40 -0.57
CA LYS A 11 -10.52 -3.31 -0.77
C LYS A 11 -10.94 -4.00 0.54
N LYS A 12 -9.99 -4.23 1.44
CA LYS A 12 -10.24 -4.85 2.75
C LYS A 12 -9.22 -4.40 3.78
N GLU A 13 -9.63 -4.33 5.03
CA GLU A 13 -8.74 -4.03 6.15
C GLU A 13 -8.91 -5.07 7.25
N THR A 14 -7.79 -5.49 7.84
CA THR A 14 -7.72 -6.36 9.02
C THR A 14 -6.96 -5.66 10.13
N ASP A 15 -6.90 -6.24 11.32
CA ASP A 15 -6.13 -5.71 12.44
C ASP A 15 -4.63 -5.54 12.10
N LEU A 16 -4.07 -6.40 11.25
CA LEU A 16 -2.62 -6.46 10.98
C LEU A 16 -2.22 -5.99 9.57
N ALA A 17 -3.13 -6.05 8.59
CA ALA A 17 -2.82 -5.75 7.19
C ALA A 17 -4.00 -5.12 6.44
N ILE A 18 -3.69 -4.40 5.36
CA ILE A 18 -4.67 -3.90 4.39
C ILE A 18 -4.53 -4.67 3.08
N LEU A 19 -5.65 -4.98 2.43
CA LEU A 19 -5.69 -5.44 1.05
C LEU A 19 -5.76 -4.19 0.17
N PHE A 20 -4.63 -3.84 -0.40
CA PHE A 20 -4.43 -2.68 -1.26
C PHE A 20 -4.53 -3.10 -2.73
N PHE A 21 -5.29 -2.37 -3.51
CA PHE A 21 -5.46 -2.57 -4.95
C PHE A 21 -4.80 -1.42 -5.70
N ASP A 22 -3.77 -1.72 -6.47
CA ASP A 22 -2.95 -0.73 -7.17
C ASP A 22 -3.50 -0.34 -8.57
N GLY A 23 -4.72 -0.78 -8.91
CA GLY A 23 -5.31 -0.60 -10.23
C GLY A 23 -5.14 -1.81 -11.15
N GLU A 24 -4.11 -2.63 -10.94
CA GLU A 24 -3.91 -3.89 -11.68
C GLU A 24 -4.15 -5.14 -10.84
N LYS A 25 -3.72 -5.13 -9.58
CA LYS A 25 -3.76 -6.30 -8.69
C LYS A 25 -3.97 -5.94 -7.23
N GLU A 26 -4.42 -6.93 -6.47
CA GLU A 26 -4.66 -6.83 -5.04
C GLU A 26 -3.50 -7.44 -4.25
N VAL A 27 -2.95 -6.69 -3.29
CA VAL A 27 -1.81 -7.10 -2.48
C VAL A 27 -2.09 -6.82 -1.00
N TRP A 28 -1.73 -7.78 -0.15
CA TRP A 28 -1.74 -7.57 1.29
C TRP A 28 -0.50 -6.82 1.75
N ILE A 29 -0.71 -5.63 2.32
CA ILE A 29 0.35 -4.80 2.91
C ILE A 29 0.18 -4.80 4.43
N PRO A 30 1.19 -5.28 5.19
CA PRO A 30 1.17 -5.20 6.64
C PRO A 30 1.14 -3.75 7.10
N LYS A 31 0.26 -3.40 8.04
CA LYS A 31 0.16 -2.04 8.59
C LYS A 31 1.47 -1.58 9.24
N SER A 32 2.28 -2.52 9.75
CA SER A 32 3.59 -2.25 10.35
C SER A 32 4.67 -1.83 9.33
N GLN A 33 4.42 -2.02 8.03
CA GLN A 33 5.32 -1.63 6.95
C GLN A 33 4.83 -0.37 6.22
N ILE A 34 3.72 0.23 6.65
CA ILE A 34 3.20 1.47 6.08
C ILE A 34 3.78 2.61 6.90
N GLU A 35 4.68 3.38 6.30
CA GLU A 35 5.32 4.55 6.91
C GLU A 35 4.32 5.72 6.99
N SER A 36 3.50 5.89 5.94
CA SER A 36 2.48 6.93 5.86
C SER A 36 1.27 6.46 5.06
N ARG A 37 0.08 6.99 5.39
CA ARG A 37 -1.17 6.73 4.67
C ARG A 37 -1.93 8.04 4.50
N VAL A 38 -2.19 8.41 3.26
CA VAL A 38 -3.00 9.57 2.86
C VAL A 38 -4.27 9.05 2.20
N ASN A 39 -5.43 9.36 2.79
CA ASN A 39 -6.72 9.02 2.17
C ASN A 39 -7.21 10.24 1.38
N TYR A 40 -7.39 10.07 0.08
CA TYR A 40 -8.09 11.00 -0.79
C TYR A 40 -9.58 10.63 -0.86
N SER A 41 -10.40 11.49 -1.44
CA SER A 41 -11.85 11.27 -1.53
C SER A 41 -12.23 10.00 -2.33
N ASP A 42 -11.38 9.58 -3.27
CA ASP A 42 -11.66 8.46 -4.20
C ASP A 42 -10.56 7.38 -4.20
N SER A 43 -9.42 7.63 -3.56
CA SER A 43 -8.27 6.73 -3.54
C SER A 43 -7.46 6.88 -2.24
N VAL A 44 -6.53 5.96 -1.99
CA VAL A 44 -5.59 5.99 -0.87
C VAL A 44 -4.18 5.86 -1.40
N GLU A 45 -3.30 6.71 -0.89
CA GLU A 45 -1.87 6.65 -1.12
C GLU A 45 -1.19 6.15 0.14
N ILE A 46 -0.36 5.14 -0.02
CA ILE A 46 0.42 4.56 1.06
C ILE A 46 1.90 4.70 0.73
N GLU A 47 2.68 5.06 1.73
CA GLU A 47 4.12 5.08 1.65
C GLU A 47 4.65 3.80 2.29
N ILE A 48 5.35 3.00 1.50
CA ILE A 48 5.94 1.73 1.90
C ILE A 48 7.43 1.71 1.54
N PRO A 49 8.25 0.89 2.20
CA PRO A 49 9.64 0.72 1.80
C PRO A 49 9.76 0.21 0.36
N ALA A 50 10.74 0.75 -0.39
CA ALA A 50 10.96 0.38 -1.79
C ALA A 50 11.16 -1.13 -1.99
N TRP A 51 11.87 -1.80 -1.07
CA TRP A 51 12.06 -3.25 -1.13
C TRP A 51 10.74 -4.04 -1.03
N LEU A 52 9.75 -3.52 -0.28
CA LEU A 52 8.44 -4.17 -0.16
C LEU A 52 7.62 -3.95 -1.44
N ALA A 53 7.71 -2.75 -2.02
CA ALA A 53 7.10 -2.45 -3.30
C ALA A 53 7.66 -3.35 -4.41
N GLU A 54 8.98 -3.52 -4.49
CA GLU A 54 9.64 -4.43 -5.43
C GLU A 54 9.25 -5.90 -5.20
N GLU A 55 9.23 -6.36 -3.94
CA GLU A 55 8.84 -7.74 -3.60
C GLU A 55 7.39 -8.06 -3.99
N LYS A 56 6.51 -7.06 -3.90
CA LYS A 56 5.10 -7.17 -4.29
C LYS A 56 4.85 -6.79 -5.74
N GLU A 57 5.89 -6.36 -6.46
CA GLU A 57 5.86 -5.76 -7.79
C GLU A 57 4.78 -4.64 -7.89
N LEU A 58 4.73 -3.78 -6.88
CA LEU A 58 3.94 -2.54 -6.84
C LEU A 58 4.82 -1.42 -7.43
N VAL A 59 4.92 -1.36 -8.76
CA VAL A 59 5.74 -0.39 -9.50
C VAL A 59 5.12 -0.03 -10.83
#